data_AF-A0A1I1DKG8-F1
#
_entry.id   AF-A0A1I1DKG8-F1
#
_cell.length_a   1.000
_cell.length_b   1.000
_cell.length_c   1.000
_cell.angle_alpha   90.00
_cell.angle_beta   90.00
_cell.angle_gamma   90.00
#
_symmetry.space_group_name_H-M   'P 1'
#
loop_
_entity.id
_entity.type
_entity.pdbx_description
1 polymer ?
#
loop_
_entity_poly.entity_id
_entity_poly.type
_entity_poly.pdbx_seq_one_letter_code
_entity_poly.pdbx_strand_id
1 'polypeptide(L)'
;MLRTLCVDRTIEKLRYSIEADGLVWNVDEFRGANSGLVFTEVELESSDQPVKLPSWVGEEITGREEYRNAVLAERRFRDSPALP
;
A
#
# COMPACT_ATOMS: atom_id res chain seq x y z
N MET A 1 -16.92 1.58 -23.60
CA MET A 1 -15.55 1.92 -24.02
C MET A 1 -14.59 2.22 -22.85
N LEU A 2 -14.88 1.79 -21.60
CA LEU A 2 -13.93 1.83 -20.47
C LEU A 2 -13.37 0.43 -20.11
N ARG A 3 -14.10 -0.62 -20.48
CA ARG A 3 -13.81 -2.02 -20.13
C ARG A 3 -12.54 -2.58 -20.77
N THR A 4 -12.04 -1.94 -21.83
CA THR A 4 -10.79 -2.30 -22.54
C THR A 4 -9.53 -1.67 -21.94
N LEU A 5 -9.66 -0.73 -20.98
CA LEU A 5 -8.52 -0.16 -20.24
C LEU A 5 -8.15 -0.99 -19.02
N CYS A 6 -9.08 -1.81 -18.51
CA CYS A 6 -8.78 -2.82 -17.51
C CYS A 6 -8.08 -4.00 -18.20
N VAL A 7 -6.79 -3.82 -18.50
CA VAL A 7 -5.89 -4.97 -18.70
C VAL A 7 -5.94 -5.80 -17.43
N ASP A 8 -5.91 -7.12 -17.53
CA ASP A 8 -6.06 -8.12 -16.47
C ASP A 8 -4.96 -8.01 -15.38
N ARG A 9 -5.02 -6.90 -14.64
CA ARG A 9 -4.04 -6.37 -13.69
C ARG A 9 -4.79 -6.01 -12.42
N THR A 10 -5.47 -7.00 -11.86
CA THR A 10 -6.27 -6.83 -10.64
C THR A 10 -5.36 -6.96 -9.43
N ILE A 11 -5.49 -6.00 -8.50
CA ILE A 11 -4.96 -6.12 -7.15
C ILE A 11 -6.10 -6.56 -6.24
N GLU A 12 -5.84 -7.60 -5.47
CA GLU A 12 -6.73 -8.07 -4.41
C GLU A 12 -6.10 -7.73 -3.06
N LYS A 13 -6.87 -7.14 -2.15
CA LYS A 13 -6.42 -6.82 -0.79
C LYS A 13 -7.57 -6.73 0.19
N LEU A 14 -7.30 -6.99 1.46
CA LEU A 14 -8.16 -6.56 2.56
C LEU A 14 -7.60 -5.27 3.14
N ARG A 15 -8.47 -4.27 3.30
CA ARG A 15 -8.13 -3.00 3.94
C ARG A 15 -8.76 -2.94 5.31
N TYR A 16 -7.94 -2.70 6.33
CA TYR A 16 -8.35 -2.44 7.70
C TYR A 16 -8.11 -0.98 8.02
N SER A 17 -9.08 -0.30 8.63
CA SER A 17 -8.92 1.06 9.11
C SER A 17 -8.70 1.05 10.61
N ILE A 18 -7.60 1.64 11.06
CA ILE A 18 -7.19 1.70 12.46
C ILE A 18 -7.02 3.16 12.85
N GLU A 19 -7.71 3.59 13.89
CA GLU A 19 -7.50 4.91 14.49
C GLU A 19 -6.36 4.83 15.51
N ALA A 20 -5.33 5.66 15.33
CA ALA A 20 -4.20 5.75 16.25
C ALA A 20 -3.65 7.18 16.28
N ASP A 21 -3.48 7.72 17.50
CA ASP A 21 -2.95 9.07 17.75
C ASP A 21 -3.68 10.17 16.95
N GLY A 22 -5.00 10.03 16.77
CA GLY A 22 -5.84 11.00 16.05
C GLY A 22 -5.75 10.92 14.53
N LEU A 23 -5.05 9.92 13.98
CA LEU A 23 -4.92 9.65 12.55
C LEU A 23 -5.63 8.34 12.17
N VAL A 24 -6.14 8.29 10.95
CA VAL A 24 -6.68 7.07 10.35
C VAL A 24 -5.60 6.39 9.52
N TRP A 25 -5.27 5.17 9.90
CA TRP A 25 -4.33 4.32 9.21
C TRP A 25 -5.08 3.23 8.43
N ASN A 26 -4.84 3.16 7.13
CA ASN A 26 -5.35 2.13 6.25
C ASN A 26 -4.29 1.05 6.06
N VAL A 27 -4.43 -0.07 6.77
CA VAL A 27 -3.55 -1.23 6.64
C VAL A 27 -4.08 -2.14 5.53
N ASP A 28 -3.28 -2.34 4.49
CA ASP A 28 -3.59 -3.19 3.36
C ASP A 28 -2.86 -4.52 3.43
N GLU A 29 -3.61 -5.60 3.55
CA GLU A 29 -3.12 -6.98 3.42
C GLU A 29 -3.39 -7.47 1.99
N PHE A 30 -2.34 -7.55 1.17
CA PHE A 30 -2.45 -7.96 -0.21
C PHE A 30 -2.68 -9.47 -0.34
N ARG A 31 -3.48 -9.84 -1.34
CA ARG A 31 -3.91 -11.20 -1.64
C ARG A 31 -3.57 -11.60 -3.07
N GLY A 32 -3.86 -12.86 -3.41
CA GLY A 32 -3.61 -13.41 -4.73
C GLY A 32 -2.14 -13.31 -5.12
N ALA A 33 -1.87 -12.67 -6.25
CA ALA A 33 -0.52 -12.51 -6.81
C ALA A 33 0.47 -11.77 -5.89
N ASN A 34 -0.03 -10.92 -4.98
CA ASN A 34 0.77 -10.15 -4.03
C ASN A 34 0.65 -10.63 -2.58
N SER A 35 0.22 -11.88 -2.36
CA SER A 35 0.05 -12.43 -1.02
C SER A 35 1.34 -12.44 -0.19
N GLY A 36 1.25 -11.90 1.02
CA GLY A 36 2.37 -11.74 1.96
C GLY A 36 2.90 -10.31 2.05
N LEU A 37 2.51 -9.43 1.13
CA LEU A 37 2.79 -8.00 1.22
C LEU A 37 1.75 -7.33 2.13
N VAL A 38 2.23 -6.59 3.13
CA VAL A 38 1.40 -5.77 4.01
C VAL A 38 2.06 -4.41 4.16
N PHE A 39 1.31 -3.35 3.94
CA PHE A 39 1.75 -2.00 4.29
C PHE A 39 0.57 -1.15 4.76
N THR A 40 0.88 0.03 5.26
CA THR A 40 -0.13 0.99 5.73
C THR A 40 0.02 2.33 5.03
N GLU A 41 -1.12 2.98 4.78
CA GLU A 41 -1.19 4.37 4.35
C GLU A 41 -1.82 5.19 5.49
N VAL A 42 -1.35 6.41 5.72
CA VAL A 42 -1.97 7.35 6.68
C VAL A 42 -2.41 8.59 5.92
N GLU A 43 -3.62 9.05 6.20
CA GLU A 43 -4.14 10.29 5.61
C GLU A 43 -3.78 11.48 6.50
N LEU A 44 -3.17 12.50 5.90
CA LEU A 44 -2.77 13.73 6.57
C LEU A 44 -3.53 14.91 5.95
N GLU A 45 -3.82 15.92 6.76
CA GLU A 45 -4.42 17.19 6.31
C GLU A 45 -3.40 18.03 5.52
N SER A 46 -2.11 17.86 5.79
CA SER A 46 -1.01 18.52 5.09
C SER A 46 0.26 17.67 5.10
N SER A 47 1.16 17.90 4.14
CA SER A 47 2.43 17.17 4.03
C SER A 47 3.37 17.40 5.21
N ASP A 48 3.25 18.55 5.88
CA ASP A 48 4.09 18.95 7.00
C ASP A 48 3.49 18.54 8.36
N GLN A 49 2.35 17.86 8.35
CA GLN A 49 1.70 17.40 9.56
C GLN A 49 2.60 16.40 10.31
N PRO A 50 2.89 16.62 11.60
CA PRO A 50 3.67 15.68 12.36
C PRO A 50 2.90 14.36 12.53
N VAL A 51 3.58 13.25 12.29
CA VAL A 51 3.02 11.90 12.44
C VAL A 51 3.73 11.19 13.58
N LYS A 52 2.95 10.72 14.56
CA LYS A 52 3.47 9.79 15.57
C LYS A 52 3.28 8.37 15.05
N LEU A 53 4.38 7.66 14.81
CA LEU A 53 4.35 6.31 14.28
C LEU A 53 3.95 5.31 15.38
N PRO A 54 2.85 4.55 15.20
CA PRO A 54 2.53 3.42 16.07
C PRO A 54 3.62 2.34 16.04
N SER A 55 3.73 1.55 17.12
CA SER A 55 4.80 0.54 17.26
C SER A 55 4.75 -0.60 16.24
N TRP A 56 3.63 -0.76 15.54
CA TRP A 56 3.44 -1.75 14.48
C TRP A 56 3.78 -1.22 13.09
N VAL A 57 4.00 0.09 12.94
CA VAL A 57 4.47 0.68 11.68
C VAL A 57 5.97 0.43 11.54
N GLY A 58 6.35 -0.14 10.40
CA GLY A 58 7.72 -0.48 10.06
C GLY A 58 8.43 0.64 9.29
N GLU A 59 9.18 0.24 8.28
CA GLU A 59 9.93 1.13 7.40
C GLU A 59 9.02 2.11 6.64
N GLU A 60 9.45 3.36 6.52
CA GLU A 60 8.79 4.34 5.68
C GLU A 60 9.14 4.09 4.19
N ILE A 61 8.09 3.86 3.41
CA ILE A 61 8.16 3.58 1.96
C ILE A 61 7.51 4.68 1.12
N THR A 62 7.23 5.85 1.71
CA THR A 62 6.65 7.00 1.01
C THR A 62 7.50 7.36 -0.22
N GLY A 63 6.87 7.50 -1.37
CA GLY A 63 7.54 7.88 -2.63
C GLY A 63 8.30 6.76 -3.34
N ARG A 64 8.36 5.54 -2.78
CA ARG A 64 8.97 4.39 -3.45
C ARG A 64 8.07 3.85 -4.54
N GLU A 65 8.54 3.87 -5.79
CA GLU A 65 7.73 3.54 -6.95
C GLU A 65 7.31 2.07 -6.98
N GLU A 66 8.17 1.19 -6.46
CA GLU A 66 7.97 -0.25 -6.44
C GLU A 66 6.76 -0.71 -5.59
N TYR A 67 6.31 0.12 -4.66
CA TYR A 67 5.12 -0.16 -3.82
C TYR A 67 3.83 0.48 -4.37
N ARG A 68 3.89 1.21 -5.49
CA ARG A 68 2.69 1.82 -6.09
C ARG A 68 1.75 0.73 -6.60
N ASN A 69 0.44 0.90 -6.38
CA ASN A 69 -0.58 -0.01 -6.89
C ASN A 69 -0.48 -0.23 -8.40
N ALA A 70 -0.11 0.78 -9.19
CA ALA A 70 0.11 0.60 -10.62
C ALA A 70 1.20 -0.45 -10.90
N VAL A 71 2.36 -0.33 -10.23
CA VAL A 71 3.50 -1.26 -10.37
C VAL A 71 3.14 -2.65 -9.85
N LEU A 72 2.51 -2.75 -8.69
CA LEU A 72 2.07 -4.02 -8.08
C LEU A 72 1.02 -4.76 -8.92
N ALA A 73 0.28 -4.03 -9.77
CA ALA A 73 -0.67 -4.60 -10.71
C ALA A 73 0.01 -5.15 -11.97
N GLU A 74 1.21 -4.64 -12.34
CA GLU A 74 1.98 -5.13 -13.48
C GLU A 74 2.95 -6.25 -13.10
N ARG A 75 3.55 -6.16 -11.91
CA ARG A 75 4.61 -7.05 -11.42
C ARG A 75 4.35 -7.42 -9.97
N ARG A 76 4.50 -8.70 -9.66
CA ARG A 76 4.34 -9.19 -8.28
C ARG A 76 5.49 -8.69 -7.41
N PHE A 77 5.21 -8.41 -6.14
CA PHE A 77 6.22 -7.88 -5.24
C PHE A 77 7.45 -8.82 -5.13
N ARG A 78 7.23 -10.13 -5.06
CA ARG A 78 8.29 -11.15 -4.97
C ARG A 78 9.18 -11.25 -6.20
N ASP A 79 8.69 -10.80 -7.35
CA ASP A 79 9.48 -10.81 -8.58
C ASP A 79 10.40 -9.60 -8.65
N SER A 80 10.23 -8.61 -7.76
CA SER A 80 11.02 -7.38 -7.74
C SER A 80 12.29 -7.54 -6.89
N PRO A 81 13.48 -7.31 -7.46
CA PRO A 81 14.73 -7.35 -6.70
C PRO A 81 14.88 -6.18 -5.70
N ALA A 82 13.99 -5.18 -5.78
CA ALA A 82 13.96 -4.01 -4.92
C ALA A 82 13.02 -4.18 -3.70
N LEU A 83 12.22 -5.25 -3.67
CA LEU A 83 11.26 -5.52 -2.61
C LEU A 83 11.75 -6.72 -1.78
N PRO A 84 11.56 -6.69 -0.45
CA PRO A 84 11.98 -7.77 0.45
C PRO A 84 11.16 -9.05 0.27
#